data_AF-A0A6L5ZHM7-F1
#
_entry.id   AF-A0A6L5ZHM7-F1
#
_cell.length_a   1.000
_cell.length_b   1.000
_cell.length_c   1.000
_cell.angle_alpha   90.00
_cell.angle_beta   90.00
_cell.angle_gamma   90.00
#
_symmetry.space_group_name_H-M   'P 1'
#
loop_
_entity.id
_entity.type
_entity.pdbx_description
1 polymer ?
#
loop_
_entity_poly.entity_id
_entity_poly.type
_entity_poly.pdbx_seq_one_letter_code
_entity_poly.pdbx_strand_id
1 'polypeptide(L)'
;MNTRTVRPAGLARGLVAAMLVSILIGACAESEAGTTASKSSNNRATATFQETPPPSEQPKSKLDWTDCDVGRNTQCATLQVPLDWAEPTGPKIGLALVRVLATGDRIGSLIGNPGGPGGSGLEFLAADPFSEALTR
;
A
#
# COMPACT_ATOMS: atom_id res chain seq x y z
N MET A 1 -61.96 -36.28 17.34
CA MET A 1 -61.09 -35.22 16.80
C MET A 1 -60.62 -34.34 17.95
N ASN A 2 -59.36 -33.98 18.16
CA ASN A 2 -58.05 -34.48 17.77
C ASN A 2 -57.13 -33.75 18.77
N THR A 3 -56.48 -34.45 19.69
CA THR A 3 -55.67 -33.81 20.74
C THR A 3 -54.26 -34.35 20.75
N ARG A 4 -53.34 -33.38 20.66
CA ARG A 4 -51.98 -33.36 21.18
C ARG A 4 -50.93 -34.21 20.48
N THR A 5 -49.98 -33.50 19.88
CA THR A 5 -48.56 -33.87 19.97
C THR A 5 -47.72 -32.62 20.21
N VAL A 6 -47.30 -32.43 21.47
CA VAL A 6 -46.05 -31.74 21.82
C VAL A 6 -45.19 -32.79 22.49
N ARG A 7 -43.98 -33.01 21.98
CA ARG A 7 -42.95 -33.85 22.60
C ARG A 7 -41.54 -33.28 22.34
N PRO A 8 -40.58 -33.57 23.23
CA PRO A 8 -39.70 -32.57 23.81
C PRO A 8 -38.22 -32.73 23.42
N ALA A 9 -37.41 -31.77 23.89
CA ALA A 9 -35.96 -31.81 23.91
C ALA A 9 -35.38 -32.77 24.97
N GLY A 10 -34.23 -33.39 24.65
CA GLY A 10 -33.34 -34.13 25.57
C GLY A 10 -32.09 -34.53 24.75
N LEU A 11 -30.90 -33.93 24.88
CA LEU A 11 -29.90 -33.92 25.98
C LEU A 11 -29.25 -35.31 26.23
N ALA A 12 -28.06 -35.54 25.68
CA ALA A 12 -27.15 -36.61 26.10
C ALA A 12 -25.69 -36.12 26.05
N ARG A 13 -25.10 -36.02 27.24
CA ARG A 13 -23.67 -35.82 27.58
C ARG A 13 -22.97 -37.19 27.37
N GLY A 14 -21.80 -37.34 26.76
CA GLY A 14 -20.45 -36.99 27.24
C GLY A 14 -19.73 -38.20 27.89
N LEU A 15 -18.42 -38.40 27.60
CA LEU A 15 -17.42 -39.39 28.11
C LEU A 15 -17.22 -40.62 27.17
N VAL A 16 -16.03 -41.15 26.79
CA VAL A 16 -14.70 -41.28 27.42
C VAL A 16 -13.60 -41.38 26.32
N ALA A 17 -12.38 -40.94 26.65
CA ALA A 17 -11.17 -40.90 25.82
C ALA A 17 -10.38 -42.23 25.69
N ALA A 18 -9.43 -42.21 24.75
CA ALA A 18 -8.16 -42.97 24.67
C ALA A 18 -8.13 -44.36 23.99
N MET A 19 -7.54 -44.39 22.78
CA MET A 19 -6.52 -45.37 22.42
C MET A 19 -5.40 -44.69 21.61
N LEU A 20 -4.18 -44.80 22.13
CA LEU A 20 -2.92 -44.27 21.62
C LEU A 20 -2.19 -45.34 20.79
N VAL A 21 -1.35 -44.86 19.86
CA VAL A 21 -0.21 -45.53 19.21
C VAL A 21 -0.54 -46.54 18.09
N SER A 22 -0.30 -46.12 16.84
CA SER A 22 0.02 -46.99 15.71
C SER A 22 1.08 -46.32 14.83
N ILE A 23 2.34 -46.61 15.21
CA ILE A 23 3.44 -47.09 14.37
C ILE A 23 3.99 -46.18 13.24
N LEU A 24 5.26 -45.84 13.43
CA LEU A 24 6.23 -45.16 12.57
C LEU A 24 6.65 -46.01 11.35
N ILE A 25 7.29 -45.30 10.39
CA ILE A 25 8.20 -45.73 9.31
C ILE A 25 7.57 -45.67 7.91
N GLY A 26 7.94 -44.65 7.13
CA GLY A 26 7.59 -44.61 5.70
C GLY A 26 8.03 -43.36 4.96
N ALA A 27 9.31 -43.33 4.57
CA ALA A 27 9.91 -42.56 3.47
C ALA A 27 9.95 -41.01 3.56
N CYS A 28 11.16 -40.51 3.82
CA CYS A 28 11.64 -39.28 3.22
C CYS A 28 11.35 -39.33 1.71
N ALA A 29 10.59 -38.38 1.18
CA ALA A 29 10.57 -38.18 -0.25
C ALA A 29 11.91 -37.54 -0.63
N GLU A 30 12.84 -38.35 -1.14
CA GLU A 30 13.82 -37.88 -2.11
C GLU A 30 13.03 -37.28 -3.27
N SER A 31 12.83 -35.96 -3.23
CA SER A 31 12.52 -35.23 -4.45
C SER A 31 13.77 -35.32 -5.29
N GLU A 32 13.83 -36.34 -6.14
CA GLU A 32 14.72 -36.32 -7.28
C GLU A 32 14.56 -34.94 -7.91
N ALA A 33 15.68 -34.25 -8.07
CA ALA A 33 15.78 -33.06 -8.89
C ALA A 33 15.51 -33.50 -10.33
N GLY A 34 14.24 -33.77 -10.62
CA GLY A 34 13.67 -33.78 -11.94
C GLY A 34 13.82 -32.37 -12.46
N THR A 35 14.99 -32.12 -13.04
CA THR A 35 15.18 -31.07 -14.03
C THR A 35 14.26 -31.43 -15.18
N THR A 36 12.98 -31.12 -15.02
CA THR A 36 12.18 -30.71 -16.15
C THR A 36 12.87 -29.43 -16.59
N ALA A 37 13.74 -29.56 -17.58
CA ALA A 37 14.21 -28.44 -18.35
C ALA A 37 12.95 -27.79 -18.90
N SER A 38 12.39 -26.83 -18.16
CA SER A 38 11.49 -25.84 -18.70
C SER A 38 12.29 -25.25 -19.83
N LYS A 39 11.92 -25.62 -21.06
CA LYS A 39 12.29 -24.85 -22.24
C LYS A 39 11.76 -23.46 -21.95
N SER A 40 12.62 -22.61 -21.42
CA SER A 40 12.42 -21.19 -21.33
C SER A 40 12.17 -20.76 -22.76
N SER A 41 10.89 -20.70 -23.15
CA SER A 41 10.49 -19.96 -24.32
C SER A 41 10.92 -18.55 -24.00
N ASN A 42 12.05 -18.16 -24.60
CA ASN A 42 12.45 -16.77 -24.71
C ASN A 42 11.46 -16.09 -25.66
N ASN A 43 10.18 -16.05 -25.26
CA ASN A 43 9.29 -14.99 -25.67
C ASN A 43 9.83 -13.75 -24.97
N ARG A 44 10.88 -13.19 -25.57
CA ARG A 44 11.27 -11.81 -25.37
C ARG A 44 10.06 -11.02 -25.87
N ALA A 45 9.07 -10.88 -24.99
CA ALA A 45 8.06 -9.86 -25.13
C ALA A 45 8.88 -8.57 -25.22
N THR A 46 8.95 -8.03 -26.43
CA THR A 46 9.49 -6.71 -26.66
C THR A 46 8.57 -5.78 -25.89
N ALA A 47 8.94 -5.48 -24.64
CA ALA A 47 8.26 -4.47 -23.84
C ALA A 47 8.40 -3.18 -24.64
N THR A 48 7.31 -2.82 -25.31
CA THR A 48 7.23 -1.55 -26.01
C THR A 48 7.05 -0.55 -24.89
N PHE A 49 8.15 0.08 -24.47
CA PHE A 49 8.08 1.23 -23.57
C PHE A 49 7.33 2.31 -24.35
N GLN A 50 6.07 2.52 -24.03
CA GLN A 50 5.38 3.71 -24.48
C GLN A 50 6.10 4.88 -23.80
N GLU A 51 6.75 5.70 -24.62
CA GLU A 51 7.47 6.86 -24.16
C GLU A 51 6.47 7.79 -23.49
N THR A 52 6.60 7.94 -22.17
CA THR A 52 5.80 8.90 -21.41
C THR A 52 6.01 10.27 -22.06
N PRO A 53 4.95 10.99 -22.44
CA PRO A 53 5.11 12.29 -23.09
C PRO A 53 5.98 13.20 -22.22
N PRO A 54 6.84 14.03 -22.83
CA PRO A 54 7.81 14.82 -22.10
C PRO A 54 7.09 15.72 -21.08
N PRO A 55 7.71 15.99 -19.91
CA PRO A 55 7.09 16.75 -18.81
C PRO A 55 6.51 18.12 -19.22
N SER A 56 6.95 18.67 -20.36
CA SER A 56 6.49 19.93 -20.94
C SER A 56 5.04 19.95 -21.40
N GLU A 57 4.40 18.79 -21.65
CA GLU A 57 2.98 18.71 -22.05
C GLU A 57 2.02 18.47 -20.89
N GLN A 58 2.54 18.24 -19.67
CA GLN A 58 1.71 18.03 -18.51
C GLN A 58 1.07 19.36 -18.07
N PRO A 59 -0.25 19.41 -17.83
CA PRO A 59 -0.90 20.62 -17.34
C PRO A 59 -0.30 21.01 -16.00
N LYS A 60 0.24 22.23 -15.91
CA LYS A 60 0.78 22.78 -14.67
C LYS A 60 -0.37 22.97 -13.68
N SER A 61 -0.48 22.08 -12.71
CA SER A 61 -1.43 22.21 -11.60
C SER A 61 -1.04 23.40 -10.74
N LYS A 62 -1.90 24.42 -10.66
CA LYS A 62 -1.78 25.41 -9.59
C LYS A 62 -2.20 24.75 -8.28
N LEU A 63 -1.44 24.99 -7.22
CA LEU A 63 -1.74 24.52 -5.88
C LEU A 63 -2.30 25.67 -5.05
N ASP A 64 -3.49 25.47 -4.52
CA ASP A 64 -4.12 26.40 -3.59
C ASP A 64 -3.62 26.06 -2.19
N TRP A 65 -2.57 26.76 -1.77
CA TRP A 65 -1.96 26.61 -0.45
C TRP A 65 -2.76 27.37 0.60
N THR A 66 -3.03 26.73 1.73
CA THR A 66 -3.63 27.36 2.91
C THR A 66 -2.81 27.01 4.14
N ASP A 67 -2.81 27.90 5.13
CA ASP A 67 -2.20 27.60 6.43
C ASP A 67 -2.89 26.39 7.07
N CYS A 68 -2.11 25.55 7.74
CA CYS A 68 -2.59 24.36 8.44
C CYS A 68 -1.78 24.10 9.70
N ASP A 69 -2.33 23.31 10.62
CA ASP A 69 -1.71 23.00 11.91
C ASP A 69 -1.16 21.57 11.93
N VAL A 70 -0.25 21.27 10.99
CA VAL A 70 0.48 19.99 10.93
C VAL A 70 1.86 20.13 11.60
N GLY A 71 2.40 21.34 11.60
CA GLY A 71 3.67 21.71 12.22
C GLY A 71 3.84 23.22 12.22
N ARG A 72 4.96 23.70 12.76
CA ARG A 72 5.24 25.14 12.80
C ARG A 72 5.46 25.69 11.40
N ASN A 73 4.84 26.84 11.10
CA ASN A 73 5.01 27.55 9.83
C ASN A 73 4.67 26.67 8.60
N THR A 74 3.59 25.88 8.70
CA THR A 74 3.19 24.95 7.65
C THR A 74 2.04 25.45 6.79
N GLN A 75 2.07 25.07 5.51
CA GLN A 75 0.97 25.21 4.58
C GLN A 75 0.63 23.87 3.95
N CYS A 76 -0.65 23.65 3.70
CA CYS A 76 -1.18 22.44 3.11
C CYS A 76 -1.85 22.76 1.77
N ALA A 77 -1.85 21.79 0.87
CA ALA A 77 -2.55 21.83 -0.40
C ALA A 77 -2.95 20.41 -0.83
N THR A 78 -3.79 20.31 -1.84
CA THR A 78 -4.10 19.03 -2.50
C THR A 78 -3.71 19.11 -3.97
N LEU A 79 -2.83 18.23 -4.42
CA LEU A 79 -2.48 18.09 -5.83
C LEU A 79 -3.39 17.06 -6.49
N GLN A 80 -4.15 17.48 -7.50
CA GLN A 80 -4.94 16.56 -8.30
C GLN A 80 -4.08 15.94 -9.42
N VAL A 81 -3.95 14.62 -9.41
CA VAL A 81 -3.23 13.84 -10.43
C VAL A 81 -4.18 12.84 -11.09
N PRO A 82 -3.96 12.45 -12.37
CA PRO A 82 -4.77 11.41 -12.97
C PRO A 82 -4.56 10.08 -12.24
N LEU A 83 -5.63 9.31 -12.12
CA LEU A 83 -5.59 7.94 -11.60
C LEU A 83 -4.83 7.02 -12.57
N ASP A 84 -5.01 7.24 -13.87
CA ASP A 84 -4.29 6.57 -14.95
C ASP A 84 -3.60 7.61 -15.83
N TRP A 85 -2.27 7.52 -15.95
CA TRP A 85 -1.47 8.43 -16.75
C TRP A 85 -1.62 8.20 -18.27
N ALA A 86 -2.10 7.03 -18.70
CA ALA A 86 -2.47 6.79 -20.10
C ALA A 86 -3.78 7.52 -20.48
N GLU A 87 -4.62 7.84 -19.48
CA GLU A 87 -5.87 8.61 -19.64
C GLU A 87 -5.82 9.90 -18.78
N PRO A 88 -4.97 10.89 -19.13
CA PRO A 88 -4.69 12.05 -18.26
C PRO A 88 -5.90 12.98 -18.02
N THR A 89 -6.93 12.88 -18.86
CA THR A 89 -8.21 13.59 -18.71
C THR A 89 -9.28 12.78 -17.97
N GLY A 90 -8.96 11.55 -17.57
CA GLY A 90 -9.85 10.64 -16.85
C GLY A 90 -10.01 11.00 -15.35
N PRO A 91 -10.45 10.04 -14.53
CA PRO A 91 -10.58 10.22 -13.08
C PRO A 91 -9.28 10.71 -12.44
N LYS A 92 -9.41 11.56 -11.42
CA LYS A 92 -8.26 12.09 -10.67
C LYS A 92 -8.31 11.66 -9.21
N ILE A 93 -7.14 11.57 -8.61
CA ILE A 93 -6.96 11.39 -7.16
C ILE A 93 -6.23 12.59 -6.58
N GLY A 94 -6.51 12.88 -5.31
CA GLY A 94 -5.86 13.94 -4.56
C GLY A 94 -4.65 13.42 -3.79
N LEU A 95 -3.50 14.06 -3.98
CA LEU A 95 -2.32 13.87 -3.15
C LEU A 95 -2.28 15.01 -2.12
N ALA A 96 -2.39 14.66 -0.84
CA ALA A 96 -2.23 15.63 0.24
C ALA A 96 -0.76 16.08 0.33
N LEU A 97 -0.54 17.40 0.37
CA LEU A 97 0.77 18.01 0.47
C LEU A 97 0.83 18.87 1.72
N VAL A 98 1.98 18.86 2.39
CA VAL A 98 2.34 19.82 3.44
C VAL A 98 3.74 20.36 3.15
N ARG A 99 3.98 21.63 3.47
CA ARG A 99 5.30 22.25 3.39
C ARG A 99 5.55 23.12 4.62
N VAL A 100 6.79 23.17 5.09
CA VAL A 100 7.29 24.23 5.97
C VAL A 100 7.82 25.36 5.09
N LEU A 101 7.45 26.60 5.37
CA LEU A 101 7.99 27.74 4.63
C LEU A 101 9.43 28.05 5.06
N ALA A 102 10.31 28.31 4.09
CA ALA A 102 11.65 28.81 4.36
C ALA A 102 11.58 30.17 5.08
N THR A 103 12.49 30.40 6.02
CA THR A 103 12.50 31.64 6.81
C THR A 103 13.48 32.70 6.27
N GLY A 104 14.42 32.31 5.41
CA GLY A 104 15.37 33.18 4.71
C GLY A 104 15.35 33.00 3.19
N ASP A 105 16.54 33.05 2.57
CA ASP A 105 16.69 33.03 1.12
C ASP A 105 16.37 31.64 0.55
N ARG A 106 15.23 31.55 -0.15
CA ARG A 106 14.74 30.29 -0.71
C ARG A 106 15.47 29.92 -2.01
N ILE A 107 16.25 28.84 -1.96
CA ILE A 107 16.81 28.20 -3.17
C ILE A 107 15.73 27.42 -3.92
N GLY A 108 14.92 26.60 -3.21
CA GLY A 108 13.99 25.65 -3.81
C GLY A 108 13.13 24.92 -2.78
N SER A 109 12.59 23.77 -3.17
CA SER A 109 11.88 22.85 -2.27
C SER A 109 12.71 21.61 -2.03
N LEU A 110 12.89 21.23 -0.76
CA LEU A 110 13.36 19.90 -0.39
C LEU A 110 12.15 18.98 -0.23
N ILE A 111 12.13 17.86 -0.95
CA ILE A 111 11.03 16.89 -0.91
C ILE A 111 11.50 15.64 -0.14
N GLY A 112 10.74 15.25 0.88
CA GLY A 112 11.00 14.07 1.70
C GLY A 112 9.96 12.97 1.50
N ASN A 113 10.40 11.72 1.62
CA ASN A 113 9.52 10.54 1.67
C ASN A 113 10.01 9.65 2.83
N PRO A 114 9.17 9.37 3.85
CA PRO A 114 9.55 8.52 4.98
C PRO A 114 9.92 7.08 4.58
N GLY A 115 9.59 6.65 3.36
CA GLY A 115 9.78 5.29 2.89
C GLY A 115 8.58 4.40 3.21
N GLY A 116 8.82 3.12 3.46
CA GLY A 116 7.76 2.11 3.55
C GLY A 116 7.39 1.56 2.16
N PRO A 117 6.13 1.21 1.94
CA PRO A 117 5.13 2.20 1.51
C PRO A 117 4.01 2.39 2.53
N GLY A 118 3.11 3.34 2.29
CA GLY A 118 1.95 3.59 3.15
C GLY A 118 2.22 4.52 4.34
N GLY A 119 3.48 4.90 4.59
CA GLY A 119 3.82 5.94 5.54
C GLY A 119 3.32 7.32 5.08
N SER A 120 2.77 8.09 6.01
CA SER A 120 2.28 9.44 5.72
C SER A 120 3.43 10.44 5.62
N GLY A 121 3.56 11.09 4.47
CA GLY A 121 4.50 12.21 4.29
C GLY A 121 4.15 13.42 5.17
N LEU A 122 2.87 13.56 5.56
CA LEU A 122 2.41 14.66 6.41
C LEU A 122 2.91 14.47 7.85
N GLU A 123 2.71 13.27 8.39
CA GLU A 123 3.19 12.91 9.73
C GLU A 123 4.71 12.88 9.79
N PHE A 124 5.35 12.43 8.71
CA PHE A 124 6.79 12.50 8.59
C PHE A 124 7.32 13.92 8.73
N LEU A 125 6.71 14.91 8.06
CA LEU A 125 7.12 16.31 8.18
C LEU A 125 6.77 16.90 9.55
N ALA A 126 5.64 16.51 10.13
CA ALA A 126 5.22 16.94 11.47
C ALA A 126 6.22 16.50 12.57
N ALA A 127 6.91 15.38 12.37
CA ALA A 127 7.95 14.88 13.25
C ALA A 127 9.28 15.66 13.16
N ASP A 128 9.35 16.72 12.35
CA ASP A 128 10.52 17.57 12.13
C ASP A 128 11.80 16.77 11.78
N PRO A 129 11.79 16.01 10.66
CA PRO A 129 12.83 15.04 10.34
C PRO A 129 14.09 15.70 9.74
N PHE A 130 14.02 17.01 9.50
CA PHE A 130 15.09 17.80 8.89
C PHE A 130 15.69 18.73 9.93
N SER A 131 17.01 18.92 9.90
CA SER A 131 17.66 19.89 10.80
C SER A 131 17.16 21.31 10.53
N GLU A 132 17.12 22.16 11.56
CA GLU A 132 16.73 23.58 11.43
C GLU A 132 17.53 24.36 10.37
N ALA A 133 18.77 23.92 10.05
CA ALA A 133 19.57 24.51 9.00
C ALA A 133 18.91 24.47 7.60
N LEU A 134 17.96 23.54 7.38
CA LEU A 134 17.25 23.37 6.10
C LEU A 134 15.93 24.13 6.03
N THR A 135 15.41 24.59 7.16
CA THR A 135 14.20 25.43 7.24
C THR A 135 14.53 26.91 7.42
N ARG A 136 15.81 27.22 7.65
CA ARG A 136 16.34 28.58 7.66
C ARG A 136 16.36 29.21 6.26
#